data_AF-A0A2E2RQM1-F1
#
_entry.id   AF-A0A2E2RQM1-F1
#
_cell.length_a   1.000
_cell.length_b   1.000
_cell.length_c   1.000
_cell.angle_alpha   90.00
_cell.angle_beta   90.00
_cell.angle_gamma   90.00
#
_symmetry.space_group_name_H-M   'P 1'
#
loop_
_entity.id
_entity.type
_entity.pdbx_description
1 polymer ?
#
loop_
_entity_poly.entity_id
_entity_poly.type
_entity_poly.pdbx_seq_one_letter_code
_entity_poly.pdbx_strand_id
1 'polypeptide(L)'
;MTILICYGCRKSGSTLAYELTSELLRRTGHPQDRLPGDILDLRHTVNFVSRETGLSMDLLKRIEAVTPPNRIIALKTHLSPPPDVLDYIKEGHAFAQAIFRDPRDNVLSLRDAGRKARKRGEQSFRMIHGVLDAIASCEEGLADFGVWAGIPQTLVADYDEVAFSSRQFLARVADQIGLELESDQLLLNIEQKVKNERFTQHNKGIAARHRDELSVRQYVALTRRFAGFLTAHLPHRLDAFDLATLADVDGTQEASRSDRDLEAIFPPNFEPDGNSRTRVKKTFVVLGCPRGGTSLIAGALYHCGISMGNFRTGQYEDPDFKLRPERARSARRLLPPRIRVRNSIHEYWGWKVPNAIYYIGRIRKHLVNPQYLFVYRDPEAVARSSARHDGINWDANRERLLRDAKRHREKLQAFERLLGHNGNVHVFRHEDIHGDPEAFIDRLFEIVSPLKPSRADIRRFINREGGYRAPETLPFVDYQAAPPPRLLDRARSRLRAIRKSRWR
;
A
#
# COMPACT_ATOMS: atom_id res chain seq x y z
N MET A 1 -14.30 37.61 -15.55
CA MET A 1 -13.50 36.98 -14.46
C MET A 1 -13.88 35.52 -14.42
N THR A 2 -12.98 34.64 -14.01
CA THR A 2 -13.22 33.20 -14.01
C THR A 2 -12.72 32.57 -12.70
N ILE A 3 -13.58 31.83 -12.01
CA ILE A 3 -13.19 31.03 -10.85
C ILE A 3 -12.87 29.60 -11.32
N LEU A 4 -11.75 29.05 -10.85
CA LEU A 4 -11.39 27.65 -11.05
C LEU A 4 -11.40 26.90 -9.71
N ILE A 5 -12.40 26.04 -9.51
CA ILE A 5 -12.56 25.29 -8.26
C ILE A 5 -11.79 23.96 -8.35
N CYS A 6 -10.79 23.82 -7.48
CA CYS A 6 -9.90 22.68 -7.39
C CYS A 6 -10.32 21.74 -6.26
N TYR A 7 -11.20 20.80 -6.57
CA TYR A 7 -11.55 19.71 -5.67
C TYR A 7 -10.50 18.58 -5.73
N GLY A 8 -10.29 17.90 -4.62
CA GLY A 8 -9.78 16.54 -4.70
C GLY A 8 -9.94 15.76 -3.41
N CYS A 9 -10.05 14.44 -3.52
CA CYS A 9 -10.19 13.57 -2.36
C CYS A 9 -9.01 13.76 -1.40
N ARG A 10 -9.24 13.55 -0.10
CA ARG A 10 -8.15 13.64 0.88
C ARG A 10 -7.07 12.61 0.53
N LYS A 11 -5.82 13.06 0.48
CA LYS A 11 -4.65 12.22 0.10
C LYS A 11 -4.69 11.67 -1.34
N SER A 12 -5.37 12.34 -2.27
CA SER A 12 -5.32 12.06 -3.71
C SER A 12 -4.30 12.88 -4.51
N GLY A 13 -3.50 13.73 -3.85
CA GLY A 13 -2.62 14.67 -4.55
C GLY A 13 -3.28 16.00 -4.90
N SER A 14 -4.46 16.31 -4.33
CA SER A 14 -5.15 17.59 -4.55
C SER A 14 -4.30 18.83 -4.26
N THR A 15 -3.38 18.78 -3.29
CA THR A 15 -2.40 19.86 -3.08
C THR A 15 -1.45 20.02 -4.27
N LEU A 16 -0.96 18.90 -4.83
CA LEU A 16 -0.09 18.95 -6.01
C LEU A 16 -0.83 19.52 -7.22
N ALA A 17 -2.05 19.02 -7.48
CA ALA A 17 -2.89 19.53 -8.57
C ALA A 17 -3.13 21.03 -8.43
N TYR A 18 -3.54 21.50 -7.24
CA TYR A 18 -3.77 22.91 -6.98
C TYR A 18 -2.51 23.76 -7.20
N GLU A 19 -1.33 23.31 -6.75
CA GLU A 19 -0.09 24.06 -6.94
C GLU A 19 0.36 24.11 -8.40
N LEU A 20 0.17 23.01 -9.15
CA LEU A 20 0.40 22.95 -10.60
C LEU A 20 -0.49 23.94 -11.33
N THR A 21 -1.81 23.86 -11.11
CA THR A 21 -2.80 24.80 -11.66
C THR A 21 -2.47 26.24 -11.29
N SER A 22 -2.17 26.50 -10.01
CA SER A 22 -1.89 27.85 -9.52
C SER A 22 -0.59 28.43 -10.11
N GLU A 23 0.44 27.61 -10.34
CA GLU A 23 1.66 28.09 -11.01
C GLU A 23 1.43 28.30 -12.51
N LEU A 24 0.62 27.46 -13.18
CA LEU A 24 0.20 27.71 -14.56
C LEU A 24 -0.47 29.08 -14.69
N LEU A 25 -1.50 29.34 -13.87
CA LEU A 25 -2.20 30.62 -13.86
C LEU A 25 -1.24 31.81 -13.62
N ARG A 26 -0.30 31.69 -12.67
CA ARG A 26 0.69 32.76 -12.43
C ARG A 26 1.56 33.04 -13.66
N ARG A 27 1.95 32.00 -14.39
CA ARG A 27 2.82 32.14 -15.58
C ARG A 27 2.08 32.68 -16.79
N THR A 28 0.77 32.51 -16.85
CA THR A 28 -0.09 33.00 -17.94
C THR A 28 -0.80 34.32 -17.59
N GLY A 29 -0.24 35.12 -16.68
CA GLY A 29 -0.74 36.47 -16.39
C GLY A 29 -1.90 36.54 -15.38
N HIS A 30 -2.17 35.47 -14.63
CA HIS A 30 -3.18 35.45 -13.57
C HIS A 30 -2.56 35.23 -12.19
N PRO A 31 -2.13 36.31 -11.49
CA PRO A 31 -1.58 36.19 -10.15
C PRO A 31 -2.53 35.43 -9.21
N GLN A 32 -1.98 34.68 -8.26
CA GLN A 32 -2.75 33.88 -7.29
C GLN A 32 -2.49 34.41 -5.88
N ASP A 33 -2.78 35.70 -5.67
CA ASP A 33 -2.68 36.37 -4.39
C ASP A 33 -3.69 35.80 -3.40
N ARG A 34 -3.41 35.99 -2.11
CA ARG A 34 -4.33 35.55 -1.06
C ARG A 34 -5.55 36.44 -1.02
N LEU A 35 -6.72 35.79 -1.01
CA LEU A 35 -7.97 36.50 -0.81
C LEU A 35 -8.02 37.10 0.62
N PRO A 36 -8.71 38.23 0.80
CA PRO A 36 -8.89 38.88 2.09
C PRO A 36 -9.35 37.93 3.21
N GLY A 37 -8.89 38.20 4.43
CA GLY A 37 -9.13 37.33 5.59
C GLY A 37 -10.57 37.27 6.08
N ASP A 38 -11.39 38.26 5.69
CA ASP A 38 -12.84 38.25 5.89
C ASP A 38 -13.56 37.33 4.90
N ILE A 39 -12.94 36.98 3.76
CA ILE A 39 -13.48 36.06 2.75
C ILE A 39 -12.99 34.63 2.99
N LEU A 40 -11.68 34.43 3.16
CA LEU A 40 -11.08 33.11 3.39
C LEU A 40 -10.19 33.08 4.64
N ASP A 41 -10.16 31.93 5.31
CA ASP A 41 -9.31 31.70 6.48
C ASP A 41 -7.81 31.80 6.13
N LEU A 42 -7.14 32.78 6.74
CA LEU A 42 -5.71 33.05 6.54
C LEU A 42 -4.79 32.02 7.21
N ARG A 43 -5.30 31.11 8.05
CA ARG A 43 -4.51 30.02 8.65
C ARG A 43 -3.99 29.02 7.62
N HIS A 44 -4.68 28.89 6.49
CA HIS A 44 -4.19 28.11 5.36
C HIS A 44 -3.18 28.94 4.57
N THR A 45 -2.17 28.30 3.95
CA THR A 45 -1.15 28.98 3.13
C THR A 45 -1.59 29.21 1.68
N VAL A 46 -2.76 28.72 1.30
CA VAL A 46 -3.35 28.82 -0.04
C VAL A 46 -4.80 29.27 0.06
N ASN A 47 -5.43 29.68 -1.07
CA ASN A 47 -6.85 30.00 -1.12
C ASN A 47 -7.69 28.73 -0.96
N PHE A 48 -7.87 28.29 0.29
CA PHE A 48 -8.54 27.05 0.66
C PHE A 48 -9.92 27.34 1.25
N VAL A 49 -10.95 26.70 0.69
CA VAL A 49 -12.32 26.74 1.19
C VAL A 49 -12.52 25.56 2.14
N SER A 50 -12.57 25.85 3.45
CA SER A 50 -12.76 24.87 4.50
C SER A 50 -14.25 24.63 4.80
N ARG A 51 -14.56 23.68 5.69
CA ARG A 51 -15.95 23.44 6.14
C ARG A 51 -16.53 24.65 6.87
N GLU A 52 -15.70 25.38 7.59
CA GLU A 52 -16.08 26.57 8.35
C GLU A 52 -16.40 27.75 7.42
N THR A 53 -15.62 27.93 6.35
CA THR A 53 -15.94 28.92 5.32
C THR A 53 -17.19 28.50 4.53
N GLY A 54 -17.27 27.22 4.17
CA GLY A 54 -18.32 26.68 3.30
C GLY A 54 -18.14 27.09 1.85
N LEU A 55 -18.41 26.18 0.91
CA LEU A 55 -18.52 26.52 -0.50
C LEU A 55 -19.98 26.90 -0.78
N SER A 56 -20.23 28.13 -1.22
CA SER A 56 -21.57 28.68 -1.46
C SER A 56 -21.55 29.76 -2.54
N MET A 57 -22.71 30.09 -3.12
CA MET A 57 -22.81 31.19 -4.08
C MET A 57 -22.50 32.56 -3.47
N ASP A 58 -22.79 32.79 -2.19
CA ASP A 58 -22.40 34.02 -1.50
C ASP A 58 -20.87 34.17 -1.47
N LEU A 59 -20.14 33.09 -1.15
CA LEU A 59 -18.68 33.10 -1.18
C LEU A 59 -18.16 33.42 -2.58
N LEU A 60 -18.70 32.78 -3.62
CA LEU A 60 -18.26 33.02 -5.00
C LEU A 60 -18.48 34.48 -5.42
N LYS A 61 -19.65 35.06 -5.11
CA LYS A 61 -19.95 36.47 -5.38
C LYS A 61 -19.02 37.43 -4.64
N ARG A 62 -18.68 37.13 -3.38
CA ARG A 62 -17.71 37.93 -2.61
C ARG A 62 -16.31 37.88 -3.22
N ILE A 63 -15.90 36.71 -3.73
CA ILE A 63 -14.63 36.54 -4.43
C ILE A 63 -14.62 37.31 -5.75
N GLU A 64 -15.72 37.29 -6.49
CA GLU A 64 -15.90 38.07 -7.72
C GLU A 64 -15.81 39.56 -7.49
N ALA A 65 -16.41 40.06 -6.39
CA ALA A 65 -16.40 41.48 -6.06
C ALA A 65 -15.00 42.04 -5.77
N VAL A 66 -14.07 41.22 -5.26
CA VAL A 66 -12.71 41.66 -4.88
C VAL A 66 -11.64 41.30 -5.91
N THR A 67 -11.99 40.53 -6.93
CA THR A 67 -11.01 40.03 -7.90
C THR A 67 -11.14 40.83 -9.20
N PRO A 68 -10.03 41.36 -9.77
CA PRO A 68 -10.06 42.17 -10.98
C PRO A 68 -10.77 41.49 -12.17
N PRO A 69 -11.42 42.28 -13.04
CA PRO A 69 -11.92 41.81 -14.33
C PRO A 69 -10.80 41.09 -15.11
N ASN A 70 -11.15 40.05 -15.87
CA ASN A 70 -10.22 39.22 -16.66
C ASN A 70 -9.14 38.45 -15.89
N ARG A 71 -9.24 38.36 -14.56
CA ARG A 71 -8.38 37.48 -13.75
C ARG A 71 -9.03 36.11 -13.55
N ILE A 72 -8.20 35.06 -13.60
CA ILE A 72 -8.57 33.71 -13.18
C ILE A 72 -8.02 33.44 -11.79
N ILE A 73 -8.84 32.94 -10.87
CA ILE A 73 -8.40 32.59 -9.51
C ILE A 73 -8.75 31.13 -9.18
N ALA A 74 -7.76 30.39 -8.67
CA ALA A 74 -7.93 29.02 -8.25
C ALA A 74 -8.30 28.92 -6.76
N LEU A 75 -9.36 28.17 -6.46
CA LEU A 75 -9.82 27.87 -5.10
C LEU A 75 -9.63 26.40 -4.79
N LYS A 76 -8.95 26.05 -3.70
CA LYS A 76 -8.78 24.66 -3.29
C LYS A 76 -9.88 24.24 -2.33
N THR A 77 -10.45 23.05 -2.51
CA THR A 77 -11.43 22.50 -1.56
C THR A 77 -11.40 20.98 -1.44
N HIS A 78 -12.03 20.48 -0.37
CA HIS A 78 -12.37 19.08 -0.16
C HIS A 78 -13.89 18.87 -0.04
N LEU A 79 -14.69 19.91 -0.30
CA LEU A 79 -16.14 19.88 -0.16
C LEU A 79 -16.81 19.46 -1.47
N SER A 80 -17.96 18.79 -1.36
CA SER A 80 -18.93 18.69 -2.45
C SER A 80 -19.50 20.08 -2.77
N PRO A 81 -19.82 20.40 -4.04
CA PRO A 81 -20.50 21.64 -4.35
C PRO A 81 -21.98 21.53 -3.93
N PRO A 82 -22.56 22.57 -3.33
CA PRO A 82 -24.02 22.65 -3.18
C PRO A 82 -24.70 22.81 -4.56
N PRO A 83 -26.02 22.54 -4.67
CA PRO A 83 -26.73 22.56 -5.95
C PRO A 83 -26.60 23.85 -6.75
N ASP A 84 -26.68 25.00 -6.07
CA ASP A 84 -26.57 26.33 -6.68
C ASP A 84 -25.19 26.61 -7.28
N VAL A 85 -24.11 26.20 -6.60
CA VAL A 85 -22.74 26.26 -7.15
C VAL A 85 -22.55 25.30 -8.31
N LEU A 86 -23.19 24.13 -8.25
CA LEU A 86 -23.13 23.14 -9.32
C LEU A 86 -23.82 23.65 -10.58
N ASP A 87 -24.98 24.31 -10.46
CA ASP A 87 -25.66 24.94 -11.59
C ASP A 87 -24.84 26.11 -12.16
N TYR A 88 -24.23 26.93 -11.30
CA TYR A 88 -23.33 28.00 -11.71
C TYR A 88 -22.15 27.52 -12.58
N ILE A 89 -21.58 26.35 -12.26
CA ILE A 89 -20.52 25.73 -13.07
C ILE A 89 -21.08 25.19 -14.39
N LYS A 90 -22.25 24.54 -14.37
CA LYS A 90 -22.89 24.00 -15.59
C LYS A 90 -23.25 25.07 -16.59
N GLU A 91 -23.63 26.25 -16.11
CA GLU A 91 -23.94 27.45 -16.92
C GLU A 91 -22.67 28.10 -17.49
N GLY A 92 -21.48 27.62 -17.12
CA GLY A 92 -20.20 28.09 -17.66
C GLY A 92 -19.63 29.33 -16.96
N HIS A 93 -20.16 29.70 -15.80
CA HIS A 93 -19.67 30.85 -15.04
C HIS A 93 -18.39 30.57 -14.24
N ALA A 94 -18.12 29.30 -13.96
CA ALA A 94 -16.89 28.84 -13.30
C ALA A 94 -16.43 27.50 -13.89
N PHE A 95 -15.14 27.21 -13.75
CA PHE A 95 -14.57 25.91 -14.09
C PHE A 95 -14.29 25.09 -12.83
N ALA A 96 -14.23 23.77 -12.99
CA ALA A 96 -13.88 22.86 -11.91
C ALA A 96 -12.88 21.81 -12.37
N GLN A 97 -11.99 21.42 -11.46
CA GLN A 97 -11.19 20.20 -11.59
C GLN A 97 -11.43 19.32 -10.37
N ALA A 98 -11.49 18.01 -10.59
CA ALA A 98 -11.78 17.01 -9.57
C ALA A 98 -10.76 15.87 -9.60
N ILE A 99 -9.95 15.80 -8.54
CA ILE A 99 -8.83 14.86 -8.47
C ILE A 99 -9.10 13.73 -7.48
N PHE A 100 -9.04 12.51 -7.98
CA PHE A 100 -9.15 11.29 -7.17
C PHE A 100 -7.85 10.48 -7.24
N ARG A 101 -7.80 9.39 -6.47
CA ARG A 101 -6.68 8.44 -6.49
C ARG A 101 -7.28 7.05 -6.46
N ASP A 102 -6.58 6.07 -7.06
CA ASP A 102 -6.95 4.66 -6.92
C ASP A 102 -7.29 4.38 -5.43
N PRO A 103 -8.52 3.94 -5.13
CA PRO A 103 -8.99 3.84 -3.75
C PRO A 103 -8.14 2.88 -2.90
N ARG A 104 -7.51 1.89 -3.51
CA ARG A 104 -6.64 0.92 -2.82
C ARG A 104 -5.38 1.62 -2.32
N ASP A 105 -4.83 2.48 -3.15
CA ASP A 105 -3.71 3.37 -2.84
C ASP A 105 -4.09 4.47 -1.84
N ASN A 106 -5.28 5.05 -2.00
CA ASN A 106 -5.78 6.12 -1.16
C ASN A 106 -6.02 5.63 0.28
N VAL A 107 -6.62 4.46 0.46
CA VAL A 107 -6.77 3.80 1.77
C VAL A 107 -5.41 3.62 2.45
N LEU A 108 -4.41 3.12 1.73
CA LEU A 108 -3.05 3.03 2.28
C LEU A 108 -2.52 4.40 2.68
N SER A 109 -2.71 5.43 1.84
CA SER A 109 -2.19 6.77 2.09
C SER A 109 -2.87 7.46 3.28
N LEU A 110 -4.16 7.21 3.48
CA LEU A 110 -4.94 7.68 4.62
C LEU A 110 -4.48 7.00 5.91
N ARG A 111 -4.22 5.68 5.88
CA ARG A 111 -3.63 4.96 7.03
C ARG A 111 -2.24 5.51 7.40
N ASP A 112 -1.39 5.77 6.41
CA ASP A 112 -0.08 6.41 6.64
C ASP A 112 -0.24 7.77 7.31
N ALA A 113 -1.17 8.60 6.80
CA ALA A 113 -1.45 9.93 7.35
C ALA A 113 -1.94 9.84 8.80
N GLY A 114 -2.88 8.94 9.11
CA GLY A 114 -3.37 8.75 10.47
C GLY A 114 -2.29 8.31 11.45
N ARG A 115 -1.41 7.38 11.05
CA ARG A 115 -0.24 7.00 11.87
C ARG A 115 0.69 8.17 12.13
N LYS A 116 1.02 8.93 11.08
CA LYS A 116 1.94 10.08 11.17
C LYS A 116 1.37 11.17 12.06
N ALA A 117 0.09 11.48 11.90
CA ALA A 117 -0.61 12.49 12.68
C ALA A 117 -0.60 12.14 14.18
N ARG A 118 -0.98 10.91 14.54
CA ARG A 118 -0.92 10.44 15.93
C ARG A 118 0.49 10.49 16.52
N LYS A 119 1.51 10.11 15.75
CA LYS A 119 2.90 10.15 16.20
C LYS A 119 3.39 11.58 16.47
N ARG A 120 2.87 12.56 15.75
CA ARG A 120 3.29 13.97 15.83
C ARG A 120 2.36 14.84 16.69
N GLY A 121 1.28 14.28 17.22
CA GLY A 121 0.24 15.06 17.91
C GLY A 121 -0.57 15.98 16.98
N GLU A 122 -0.50 15.77 15.66
CA GLU A 122 -1.28 16.56 14.69
C GLU A 122 -2.76 16.13 14.73
N GLN A 123 -3.68 17.09 14.62
CA GLN A 123 -5.12 16.79 14.65
C GLN A 123 -5.64 16.26 13.31
N SER A 124 -5.14 16.78 12.19
CA SER A 124 -5.53 16.34 10.85
C SER A 124 -5.25 14.86 10.67
N PHE A 125 -6.24 14.08 10.24
CA PHE A 125 -6.17 12.62 10.03
C PHE A 125 -5.98 11.76 11.29
N ARG A 126 -5.87 12.35 12.49
CA ARG A 126 -5.65 11.62 13.76
C ARG A 126 -6.66 10.51 14.00
N MET A 127 -7.90 10.72 13.56
CA MET A 127 -9.04 9.80 13.69
C MET A 127 -8.95 8.54 12.83
N ILE A 128 -8.00 8.46 11.88
CA ILE A 128 -7.84 7.28 11.01
C ILE A 128 -6.99 6.23 11.72
N HIS A 129 -7.60 5.40 12.58
CA HIS A 129 -6.92 4.39 13.39
C HIS A 129 -6.60 3.12 12.59
N GLY A 130 -7.58 2.64 11.81
CA GLY A 130 -7.54 1.37 11.11
C GLY A 130 -7.84 1.48 9.62
N VAL A 131 -8.12 0.32 9.00
CA VAL A 131 -8.53 0.27 7.59
C VAL A 131 -9.94 0.81 7.40
N LEU A 132 -10.87 0.53 8.32
CA LEU A 132 -12.27 0.93 8.15
C LEU A 132 -12.42 2.45 8.17
N ASP A 133 -11.70 3.14 9.06
CA ASP A 133 -11.68 4.61 9.07
C ASP A 133 -11.11 5.17 7.75
N ALA A 134 -10.10 4.51 7.19
CA ALA A 134 -9.51 4.92 5.91
C ALA A 134 -10.43 4.62 4.72
N ILE A 135 -11.14 3.48 4.72
CA ILE A 135 -12.15 3.13 3.73
C ILE A 135 -13.29 4.15 3.79
N ALA A 136 -13.86 4.40 4.97
CA ALA A 136 -14.94 5.37 5.14
C ALA A 136 -14.53 6.78 4.69
N SER A 137 -13.31 7.20 5.02
CA SER A 137 -12.78 8.50 4.57
C SER A 137 -12.53 8.57 3.06
N CYS A 138 -12.14 7.44 2.45
CA CYS A 138 -11.97 7.30 1.01
C CYS A 138 -13.32 7.33 0.30
N GLU A 139 -14.30 6.54 0.76
CA GLU A 139 -15.67 6.50 0.22
C GLU A 139 -16.38 7.85 0.31
N GLU A 140 -16.23 8.58 1.42
CA GLU A 140 -16.73 9.96 1.54
C GLU A 140 -16.14 10.85 0.43
N GLY A 141 -14.82 10.77 0.21
CA GLY A 141 -14.16 11.53 -0.85
C GLY A 141 -14.57 11.07 -2.25
N LEU A 142 -14.81 9.78 -2.48
CA LEU A 142 -15.25 9.29 -3.78
C LEU A 142 -16.71 9.66 -4.08
N ALA A 143 -17.57 9.72 -3.05
CA ALA A 143 -18.94 10.21 -3.19
C ALA A 143 -18.96 11.69 -3.60
N ASP A 144 -18.20 12.53 -2.90
CA ASP A 144 -18.05 13.95 -3.24
C ASP A 144 -17.46 14.12 -4.66
N PHE A 145 -16.43 13.31 -4.99
CA PHE A 145 -15.86 13.27 -6.34
C PHE A 145 -16.93 12.94 -7.40
N GLY A 146 -17.82 11.99 -7.14
CA GLY A 146 -18.89 11.61 -8.07
C GLY A 146 -19.82 12.78 -8.40
N VAL A 147 -20.08 13.68 -7.44
CA VAL A 147 -20.86 14.90 -7.69
C VAL A 147 -20.12 15.84 -8.66
N TRP A 148 -18.82 16.06 -8.44
CA TRP A 148 -18.00 16.89 -9.32
C TRP A 148 -17.85 16.28 -10.73
N ALA A 149 -17.56 14.98 -10.80
CA ALA A 149 -17.35 14.24 -12.04
C ALA A 149 -18.64 14.09 -12.88
N GLY A 150 -19.81 14.22 -12.25
CA GLY A 150 -21.10 14.25 -12.94
C GLY A 150 -21.37 15.53 -13.73
N ILE A 151 -20.52 16.56 -13.59
CA ILE A 151 -20.59 17.80 -14.37
C ILE A 151 -19.69 17.63 -15.60
N PRO A 152 -20.22 17.63 -16.84
CA PRO A 152 -19.43 17.37 -18.04
C PRO A 152 -18.24 18.32 -18.25
N GLN A 153 -18.36 19.55 -17.77
CA GLN A 153 -17.31 20.57 -17.87
C GLN A 153 -16.19 20.39 -16.83
N THR A 154 -16.33 19.51 -15.84
CA THR A 154 -15.30 19.28 -14.82
C THR A 154 -14.15 18.47 -15.40
N LEU A 155 -12.93 18.99 -15.28
CA LEU A 155 -11.71 18.24 -15.58
C LEU A 155 -11.47 17.20 -14.49
N VAL A 156 -11.63 15.93 -14.85
CA VAL A 156 -11.32 14.79 -13.98
C VAL A 156 -9.93 14.27 -14.28
N ALA A 157 -9.13 14.04 -13.24
CA ALA A 157 -7.83 13.38 -13.36
C ALA A 157 -7.52 12.49 -12.15
N ASP A 158 -6.80 11.40 -12.39
CA ASP A 158 -6.31 10.51 -11.35
C ASP A 158 -4.96 11.01 -10.78
N TYR A 159 -4.62 10.59 -9.57
CA TYR A 159 -3.37 10.97 -8.91
C TYR A 159 -2.12 10.67 -9.74
N ASP A 160 -2.09 9.55 -10.46
CA ASP A 160 -0.92 9.13 -11.23
C ASP A 160 -0.74 10.03 -12.46
N GLU A 161 -1.83 10.47 -13.10
CA GLU A 161 -1.77 11.52 -14.11
C GLU A 161 -1.18 12.81 -13.53
N VAL A 162 -1.74 13.31 -12.43
CA VAL A 162 -1.27 14.55 -11.78
C VAL A 162 0.18 14.44 -11.33
N ALA A 163 0.60 13.30 -10.78
CA ALA A 163 1.90 13.12 -10.14
C ALA A 163 3.02 12.70 -11.10
N PHE A 164 2.71 11.92 -12.14
CA PHE A 164 3.70 11.32 -13.03
C PHE A 164 3.55 11.76 -14.49
N SER A 165 2.38 12.29 -14.86
CA SER A 165 2.11 12.86 -16.20
C SER A 165 1.67 14.33 -16.08
N SER A 166 2.31 15.08 -15.16
CA SER A 166 1.88 16.43 -14.77
C SER A 166 1.75 17.40 -15.94
N ARG A 167 2.58 17.26 -16.98
CA ARG A 167 2.49 18.08 -18.21
C ARG A 167 1.20 17.81 -19.00
N GLN A 168 0.77 16.57 -19.10
CA GLN A 168 -0.50 16.21 -19.73
C GLN A 168 -1.68 16.79 -18.94
N PHE A 169 -1.64 16.66 -17.61
CA PHE A 169 -2.63 17.28 -16.73
C PHE A 169 -2.69 18.80 -16.93
N LEU A 170 -1.54 19.49 -16.93
CA LEU A 170 -1.47 20.94 -17.14
C LEU A 170 -2.00 21.37 -18.51
N ALA A 171 -1.69 20.62 -19.58
CA ALA A 171 -2.19 20.92 -20.92
C ALA A 171 -3.72 20.84 -20.97
N ARG A 172 -4.31 19.82 -20.34
CA ARG A 172 -5.77 19.69 -20.21
C ARG A 172 -6.40 20.82 -19.38
N VAL A 173 -5.72 21.26 -18.32
CA VAL A 173 -6.18 22.43 -17.54
C VAL A 173 -6.17 23.67 -18.42
N ALA A 174 -5.07 23.94 -19.13
CA ALA A 174 -4.98 25.10 -20.02
C ALA A 174 -6.08 25.11 -21.10
N ASP A 175 -6.31 23.96 -21.74
CA ASP A 175 -7.38 23.76 -22.73
C ASP A 175 -8.77 24.03 -22.14
N GLN A 176 -9.07 23.48 -20.95
CA GLN A 176 -10.37 23.67 -20.28
C GLN A 176 -10.70 25.15 -20.06
N ILE A 177 -9.72 25.96 -19.67
CA ILE A 177 -9.93 27.38 -19.33
C ILE A 177 -9.53 28.33 -20.47
N GLY A 178 -9.22 27.80 -21.66
CA GLY A 178 -8.91 28.61 -22.86
C GLY A 178 -7.61 29.40 -22.76
N LEU A 179 -6.59 28.88 -22.07
CA LEU A 179 -5.27 29.51 -22.01
C LEU A 179 -4.40 29.10 -23.18
N GLU A 180 -3.86 30.10 -23.88
CA GLU A 180 -2.83 29.89 -24.89
C GLU A 180 -1.49 29.56 -24.22
N LEU A 181 -0.91 28.42 -24.61
CA LEU A 181 0.40 27.99 -24.14
C LEU A 181 1.46 28.41 -25.16
N GLU A 182 2.37 29.28 -24.75
CA GLU A 182 3.45 29.78 -25.63
C GLU A 182 4.44 28.67 -26.04
N SER A 183 4.64 27.66 -25.20
CA SER A 183 5.51 26.51 -25.50
C SER A 183 5.34 25.35 -24.51
N ASP A 184 5.67 24.13 -24.93
CA ASP A 184 5.78 22.96 -24.04
C ASP A 184 6.84 23.13 -22.93
N GLN A 185 7.83 23.99 -23.17
CA GLN A 185 8.88 24.31 -22.20
C GLN A 185 8.31 24.99 -20.95
N LEU A 186 7.22 25.77 -21.10
CA LEU A 186 6.53 26.38 -19.97
C LEU A 186 6.00 25.31 -19.01
N LEU A 187 5.35 24.27 -19.54
CA LEU A 187 4.78 23.17 -18.75
C LEU A 187 5.86 22.40 -17.98
N LEU A 188 7.01 22.16 -18.62
CA LEU A 188 8.16 21.52 -17.99
C LEU A 188 8.70 22.36 -16.82
N ASN A 189 8.84 23.68 -17.01
CA ASN A 189 9.31 24.58 -15.98
C ASN A 189 8.36 24.65 -14.78
N ILE A 190 7.05 24.65 -15.03
CA ILE A 190 6.00 24.60 -13.99
C ILE A 190 6.12 23.29 -13.20
N GLU A 191 6.18 22.14 -13.88
CA GLU A 191 6.32 20.83 -13.25
C GLU A 191 7.52 20.77 -12.31
N GLN A 192 8.70 21.16 -12.81
CA GLN A 192 9.95 21.13 -12.03
C GLN A 192 9.86 22.04 -10.80
N LYS A 193 9.41 23.28 -10.98
CA LYS A 193 9.29 24.24 -9.88
C LYS A 193 8.35 23.73 -8.79
N VAL A 194 7.16 23.26 -9.15
CA VAL A 194 6.17 22.81 -8.17
C VAL A 194 6.65 21.56 -7.42
N LYS A 195 7.22 20.58 -8.14
CA LYS A 195 7.70 19.33 -7.52
C LYS A 195 8.92 19.55 -6.63
N ASN A 196 9.80 20.48 -6.98
CA ASN A 196 11.03 20.75 -6.21
C ASN A 196 10.79 21.67 -5.01
N GLU A 197 9.92 22.67 -5.14
CA GLU A 197 9.83 23.77 -4.15
C GLU A 197 8.54 23.78 -3.34
N ARG A 198 7.41 23.35 -3.92
CA ARG A 198 6.07 23.59 -3.33
C ARG A 198 5.37 22.32 -2.84
N PHE A 199 5.70 21.14 -3.38
CA PHE A 199 5.10 19.88 -2.94
C PHE A 199 5.74 19.30 -1.67
N THR A 200 5.77 20.09 -0.58
CA THR A 200 6.43 19.75 0.69
C THR A 200 5.72 18.65 1.50
N GLN A 201 4.45 18.36 1.21
CA GLN A 201 3.67 17.29 1.86
C GLN A 201 3.85 15.90 1.22
N HIS A 202 4.95 15.72 0.50
CA HIS A 202 5.35 14.45 -0.10
C HIS A 202 5.55 13.36 0.97
N ASN A 203 4.98 12.18 0.75
CA ASN A 203 5.21 11.02 1.62
C ASN A 203 6.04 9.96 0.87
N LYS A 204 5.40 9.22 -0.04
CA LYS A 204 6.09 8.19 -0.84
C LYS A 204 6.17 8.56 -2.33
N GLY A 205 5.11 9.11 -2.92
CA GLY A 205 5.11 9.48 -4.34
C GLY A 205 5.30 8.30 -5.29
N ILE A 206 4.64 7.17 -4.99
CA ILE A 206 4.78 5.91 -5.75
C ILE A 206 3.43 5.61 -6.40
N ALA A 207 3.45 5.38 -7.71
CA ALA A 207 2.33 4.91 -8.51
C ALA A 207 1.97 3.46 -8.14
N ALA A 208 0.68 3.13 -8.15
CA ALA A 208 0.16 1.77 -7.94
C ALA A 208 0.77 1.00 -6.74
N ARG A 209 1.10 1.68 -5.63
CA ARG A 209 1.83 1.06 -4.51
C ARG A 209 1.04 -0.06 -3.81
N HIS A 210 -0.27 -0.09 -3.96
CA HIS A 210 -1.15 -1.15 -3.49
C HIS A 210 -0.76 -2.54 -4.05
N ARG A 211 -0.13 -2.59 -5.23
CA ARG A 211 0.43 -3.82 -5.81
C ARG A 211 1.55 -4.41 -4.96
N ASP A 212 2.40 -3.55 -4.39
CA ASP A 212 3.55 -3.96 -3.59
C ASP A 212 3.27 -4.05 -2.09
N GLU A 213 2.37 -3.20 -1.58
CA GLU A 213 2.16 -3.03 -0.14
C GLU A 213 1.01 -3.85 0.45
N LEU A 214 0.01 -4.23 -0.36
CA LEU A 214 -1.10 -5.05 0.12
C LEU A 214 -0.72 -6.54 0.09
N SER A 215 -1.25 -7.34 1.01
CA SER A 215 -1.32 -8.79 0.80
C SER A 215 -2.31 -9.14 -0.33
N VAL A 216 -2.28 -10.36 -0.85
CA VAL A 216 -3.30 -10.82 -1.83
C VAL A 216 -4.72 -10.64 -1.28
N ARG A 217 -4.95 -11.03 -0.02
CA ARG A 217 -6.29 -10.89 0.60
C ARG A 217 -6.73 -9.45 0.76
N GLN A 218 -5.80 -8.59 1.19
CA GLN A 218 -6.04 -7.16 1.32
C GLN A 218 -6.36 -6.52 -0.03
N TYR A 219 -5.60 -6.90 -1.06
CA TYR A 219 -5.79 -6.45 -2.43
C TYR A 219 -7.14 -6.88 -2.97
N VAL A 220 -7.47 -8.17 -2.90
CA VAL A 220 -8.76 -8.71 -3.34
C VAL A 220 -9.91 -8.03 -2.58
N ALA A 221 -9.79 -7.90 -1.25
CA ALA A 221 -10.82 -7.28 -0.44
C ALA A 221 -11.09 -5.81 -0.84
N LEU A 222 -10.05 -5.00 -1.05
CA LEU A 222 -10.25 -3.61 -1.49
C LEU A 222 -10.68 -3.54 -2.97
N THR A 223 -10.19 -4.42 -3.83
CA THR A 223 -10.59 -4.47 -5.25
C THR A 223 -12.08 -4.78 -5.35
N ARG A 224 -12.57 -5.78 -4.62
CA ARG A 224 -14.02 -6.09 -4.53
C ARG A 224 -14.80 -4.93 -3.90
N ARG A 225 -14.30 -4.33 -2.82
CA ARG A 225 -14.98 -3.22 -2.12
C ARG A 225 -15.18 -2.00 -3.02
N PHE A 226 -14.21 -1.71 -3.88
CA PHE A 226 -14.23 -0.55 -4.77
C PHE A 226 -14.50 -0.93 -6.24
N ALA A 227 -15.05 -2.12 -6.50
CA ALA A 227 -15.23 -2.66 -7.84
C ALA A 227 -15.95 -1.67 -8.78
N GLY A 228 -17.12 -1.17 -8.38
CA GLY A 228 -17.89 -0.22 -9.19
C GLY A 228 -17.10 1.04 -9.54
N PHE A 229 -16.34 1.59 -8.60
CA PHE A 229 -15.53 2.79 -8.85
C PHE A 229 -14.33 2.49 -9.75
N LEU A 230 -13.64 1.37 -9.53
CA LEU A 230 -12.47 0.95 -10.32
C LEU A 230 -12.87 0.73 -11.78
N THR A 231 -13.98 0.03 -12.03
CA THR A 231 -14.49 -0.24 -13.37
C THR A 231 -14.95 1.06 -14.06
N ALA A 232 -15.63 1.95 -13.34
CA ALA A 232 -16.16 3.18 -13.91
C ALA A 232 -15.08 4.22 -14.25
N HIS A 233 -14.05 4.37 -13.39
CA HIS A 233 -13.12 5.50 -13.48
C HIS A 233 -11.67 5.11 -13.75
N LEU A 234 -11.28 3.84 -13.60
CA LEU A 234 -9.91 3.37 -13.83
C LEU A 234 -9.80 2.12 -14.72
N PRO A 235 -10.66 1.90 -15.74
CA PRO A 235 -10.61 0.65 -16.52
C PRO A 235 -9.26 0.44 -17.21
N HIS A 236 -8.62 1.51 -17.65
CA HIS A 236 -7.30 1.52 -18.31
C HIS A 236 -6.12 1.23 -17.35
N ARG A 237 -6.35 1.17 -16.03
CA ARG A 237 -5.32 0.85 -15.03
C ARG A 237 -5.43 -0.59 -14.51
N LEU A 238 -6.51 -1.30 -14.83
CA LEU A 238 -6.76 -2.65 -14.37
C LEU A 238 -5.85 -3.64 -15.10
N ASP A 239 -5.15 -4.49 -14.34
CA ASP A 239 -4.37 -5.59 -14.91
C ASP A 239 -5.17 -6.90 -14.97
N ALA A 240 -4.56 -7.96 -15.49
CA ALA A 240 -5.22 -9.27 -15.61
C ALA A 240 -5.69 -9.83 -14.25
N PHE A 241 -5.00 -9.51 -13.15
CA PHE A 241 -5.39 -9.96 -11.81
C PHE A 241 -6.56 -9.14 -11.26
N ASP A 242 -6.60 -7.84 -11.56
CA ASP A 242 -7.76 -6.98 -11.28
C ASP A 242 -9.00 -7.51 -11.98
N LEU A 243 -8.90 -7.74 -13.30
CA LEU A 243 -10.02 -8.22 -14.11
C LEU A 243 -10.50 -9.60 -13.64
N ALA A 244 -9.59 -10.53 -13.32
CA ALA A 244 -9.97 -11.81 -12.74
C ALA A 244 -10.67 -11.66 -11.38
N THR A 245 -10.16 -10.79 -10.51
CA THR A 245 -10.77 -10.52 -9.20
C THR A 245 -12.17 -9.92 -9.32
N LEU A 246 -12.40 -9.07 -10.33
CA LEU A 246 -13.68 -8.42 -10.59
C LEU A 246 -14.68 -9.38 -11.26
N ALA A 247 -14.23 -10.22 -12.18
CA ALA A 247 -15.07 -11.25 -12.81
C ALA A 247 -15.66 -12.24 -11.79
N ASP A 248 -14.90 -12.57 -10.74
CA ASP A 248 -15.38 -13.40 -9.63
C ASP A 248 -16.53 -12.74 -8.83
N VAL A 249 -16.61 -11.40 -8.84
CA VAL A 249 -17.67 -10.65 -8.14
C VAL A 249 -19.00 -10.76 -8.89
N ASP A 250 -18.99 -10.78 -10.22
CA ASP A 250 -20.20 -10.88 -11.04
C ASP A 250 -20.81 -12.29 -11.05
N GLY A 251 -20.00 -13.32 -10.75
CA GLY A 251 -20.41 -14.73 -10.73
C GLY A 251 -20.86 -15.27 -9.37
N THR A 252 -20.61 -14.56 -8.26
CA THR A 252 -21.00 -14.98 -6.92
C THR A 252 -21.71 -13.84 -6.18
N GLN A 253 -22.91 -14.11 -5.65
CA GLN A 253 -23.53 -13.28 -4.60
C GLN A 253 -22.73 -13.38 -3.27
N GLU A 254 -21.39 -13.40 -3.31
CA GLU A 254 -20.58 -13.22 -2.12
C GLU A 254 -20.70 -11.75 -1.69
N ALA A 255 -21.68 -11.54 -0.81
CA ALA A 255 -21.87 -10.34 -0.01
C ALA A 255 -20.53 -9.70 0.35
N SER A 256 -20.44 -8.38 0.18
CA SER A 256 -19.31 -7.58 0.63
C SER A 256 -18.76 -8.14 1.94
N ARG A 257 -17.49 -8.57 1.97
CA ARG A 257 -16.85 -9.07 3.19
C ARG A 257 -17.22 -8.16 4.34
N SER A 258 -17.66 -8.73 5.46
CA SER A 258 -18.14 -7.92 6.57
C SER A 258 -17.03 -7.00 7.07
N ASP A 259 -17.37 -5.85 7.66
CA ASP A 259 -16.38 -4.95 8.28
C ASP A 259 -15.43 -5.70 9.23
N ARG A 260 -15.94 -6.76 9.88
CA ARG A 260 -15.18 -7.65 10.75
C ARG A 260 -14.10 -8.44 9.99
N ASP A 261 -14.40 -8.93 8.81
CA ASP A 261 -13.45 -9.65 7.96
C ASP A 261 -12.38 -8.70 7.42
N LEU A 262 -12.79 -7.48 7.03
CA LEU A 262 -11.87 -6.43 6.61
C LEU A 262 -10.89 -6.04 7.72
N GLU A 263 -11.34 -5.88 8.97
CA GLU A 263 -10.46 -5.64 10.11
C GLU A 263 -9.51 -6.80 10.40
N ALA A 264 -9.95 -8.05 10.21
CA ALA A 264 -9.10 -9.22 10.39
C ALA A 264 -7.97 -9.26 9.34
N ILE A 265 -8.29 -8.93 8.09
CA ILE A 265 -7.35 -8.92 6.96
C ILE A 265 -6.40 -7.72 7.01
N PHE A 266 -6.89 -6.60 7.53
CA PHE A 266 -6.14 -5.38 7.80
C PHE A 266 -6.12 -5.11 9.30
N PRO A 267 -5.28 -5.83 10.07
CA PRO A 267 -5.17 -5.53 11.48
C PRO A 267 -4.90 -4.03 11.65
N PRO A 268 -5.42 -3.41 12.73
CA PRO A 268 -5.20 -2.00 12.97
C PRO A 268 -3.71 -1.68 12.89
N ASN A 269 -3.37 -0.40 12.80
CA ASN A 269 -2.00 0.02 13.10
C ASN A 269 -1.74 -0.20 14.60
N PHE A 270 -1.66 -1.47 15.00
CA PHE A 270 -1.50 -1.93 16.35
C PHE A 270 -0.02 -1.69 16.66
N GLU A 271 0.27 -0.52 17.23
CA GLU A 271 1.16 -0.50 18.37
C GLU A 271 0.43 -1.35 19.41
N PRO A 272 0.85 -2.62 19.66
CA PRO A 272 0.21 -3.39 20.70
C PRO A 272 0.29 -2.61 22.00
N ASP A 273 -0.88 -2.38 22.60
CA ASP A 273 -0.95 -2.12 24.03
C ASP A 273 -0.06 -3.18 24.71
N GLY A 274 0.82 -2.76 25.61
CA GLY A 274 1.79 -3.64 26.28
C GLY A 274 1.20 -4.85 27.01
N ASN A 275 -0.14 -4.98 27.03
CA ASN A 275 -0.93 -6.06 27.62
C ASN A 275 -1.51 -7.09 26.62
N SER A 276 -1.25 -6.99 25.30
CA SER A 276 -1.67 -8.05 24.36
C SER A 276 -0.90 -9.34 24.63
N ARG A 277 -1.58 -10.38 25.12
CA ARG A 277 -0.97 -11.72 25.33
C ARG A 277 -0.53 -12.30 23.98
N THR A 278 0.74 -12.71 23.91
CA THR A 278 1.36 -13.45 22.81
C THR A 278 0.61 -14.77 22.56
N ARG A 279 0.15 -15.03 21.33
CA ARG A 279 -0.43 -16.33 20.92
C ARG A 279 0.61 -17.26 20.30
N VAL A 280 1.71 -16.72 19.77
CA VAL A 280 2.74 -17.51 19.09
C VAL A 280 3.40 -18.51 20.03
N LYS A 281 3.53 -19.74 19.53
CA LYS A 281 4.25 -20.86 20.13
C LYS A 281 5.61 -21.09 19.46
N LYS A 282 5.70 -20.93 18.14
CA LYS A 282 6.95 -21.04 17.36
C LYS A 282 7.00 -20.03 16.22
N THR A 283 8.20 -19.49 15.97
CA THR A 283 8.48 -18.60 14.84
C THR A 283 9.44 -19.29 13.87
N PHE A 284 9.08 -19.46 12.60
CA PHE A 284 9.92 -20.15 11.60
C PHE A 284 10.68 -19.16 10.73
N VAL A 285 12.00 -19.29 10.66
CA VAL A 285 12.86 -18.39 9.88
C VAL A 285 13.60 -19.21 8.84
N VAL A 286 13.21 -19.06 7.57
CA VAL A 286 13.86 -19.77 6.46
C VAL A 286 14.98 -18.92 5.89
N LEU A 287 16.20 -19.43 5.98
CA LEU A 287 17.44 -18.77 5.58
C LEU A 287 18.14 -19.58 4.50
N GLY A 288 18.68 -18.90 3.50
CA GLY A 288 19.46 -19.54 2.45
C GLY A 288 19.86 -18.54 1.38
N CYS A 289 20.62 -19.00 0.39
CA CYS A 289 21.03 -18.16 -0.73
C CYS A 289 19.82 -17.82 -1.60
N PRO A 290 19.79 -16.63 -2.24
CA PRO A 290 18.91 -16.39 -3.38
C PRO A 290 19.06 -17.57 -4.36
N ARG A 291 17.94 -18.14 -4.82
CA ARG A 291 17.90 -19.33 -5.71
C ARG A 291 18.47 -20.63 -5.11
N GLY A 292 18.76 -20.65 -3.81
CA GLY A 292 19.31 -21.81 -3.09
C GLY A 292 18.28 -22.81 -2.56
N GLY A 293 17.02 -22.74 -2.99
CA GLY A 293 15.98 -23.69 -2.53
C GLY A 293 15.15 -23.24 -1.33
N THR A 294 15.31 -22.02 -0.84
CA THR A 294 14.54 -21.50 0.32
C THR A 294 13.02 -21.50 0.13
N SER A 295 12.54 -21.37 -1.11
CA SER A 295 11.11 -21.44 -1.42
C SER A 295 10.53 -22.85 -1.28
N LEU A 296 11.34 -23.90 -1.47
CA LEU A 296 10.93 -25.29 -1.25
C LEU A 296 10.58 -25.48 0.24
N ILE A 297 11.46 -25.06 1.14
CA ILE A 297 11.19 -25.14 2.58
C ILE A 297 10.01 -24.24 2.98
N ALA A 298 9.95 -23.00 2.48
CA ALA A 298 8.87 -22.09 2.83
C ALA A 298 7.50 -22.60 2.36
N GLY A 299 7.43 -23.20 1.16
CA GLY A 299 6.21 -23.83 0.68
C GLY A 299 5.85 -25.09 1.47
N ALA A 300 6.83 -25.93 1.83
CA ALA A 300 6.58 -27.10 2.66
C ALA A 300 6.02 -26.70 4.05
N LEU A 301 6.60 -25.69 4.71
CA LEU A 301 6.08 -25.14 5.97
C LEU A 301 4.65 -24.56 5.79
N TYR A 302 4.39 -23.88 4.67
CA TYR A 302 3.06 -23.38 4.35
C TYR A 302 2.04 -24.53 4.23
N HIS A 303 2.39 -25.61 3.53
CA HIS A 303 1.58 -26.83 3.46
C HIS A 303 1.46 -27.57 4.81
N CYS A 304 2.39 -27.35 5.74
CA CYS A 304 2.24 -27.80 7.13
C CYS A 304 1.23 -26.98 7.95
N GLY A 305 0.64 -25.92 7.38
CA GLY A 305 -0.29 -25.03 8.08
C GLY A 305 0.38 -23.85 8.79
N ILE A 306 1.66 -23.58 8.52
CA ILE A 306 2.37 -22.44 9.11
C ILE A 306 2.10 -21.19 8.28
N SER A 307 1.76 -20.08 8.95
CA SER A 307 1.61 -18.78 8.29
C SER A 307 2.98 -18.25 7.83
N MET A 308 3.33 -18.42 6.56
CA MET A 308 4.62 -18.02 5.99
C MET A 308 4.65 -16.58 5.44
N GLY A 309 3.71 -15.75 5.89
CA GLY A 309 3.60 -14.36 5.48
C GLY A 309 2.63 -14.13 4.32
N ASN A 310 2.63 -12.90 3.79
CA ASN A 310 1.64 -12.42 2.82
C ASN A 310 2.15 -12.44 1.37
N PHE A 311 2.79 -13.54 0.97
CA PHE A 311 3.41 -13.67 -0.36
C PHE A 311 2.38 -13.77 -1.50
N ARG A 312 2.77 -13.30 -2.70
CA ARG A 312 1.94 -13.34 -3.94
C ARG A 312 2.50 -14.23 -5.04
N THR A 313 3.71 -14.76 -4.85
CA THR A 313 4.45 -15.51 -5.87
C THR A 313 4.85 -16.87 -5.33
N GLY A 314 5.17 -17.82 -6.21
CA GLY A 314 5.76 -19.11 -5.83
C GLY A 314 7.10 -19.01 -5.10
N GLN A 315 7.62 -17.80 -4.84
CA GLN A 315 8.83 -17.59 -4.06
C GLN A 315 8.59 -17.62 -2.55
N TYR A 316 7.33 -17.54 -2.10
CA TYR A 316 6.94 -17.53 -0.68
C TYR A 316 7.62 -16.41 0.12
N GLU A 317 7.83 -15.25 -0.51
CA GLU A 317 8.47 -14.09 0.12
C GLU A 317 7.47 -13.17 0.80
N ASP A 318 7.57 -12.99 2.11
CA ASP A 318 6.73 -12.04 2.85
C ASP A 318 7.16 -10.59 2.57
N PRO A 319 6.32 -9.76 1.91
CA PRO A 319 6.65 -8.36 1.63
C PRO A 319 6.92 -7.56 2.91
N ASP A 320 6.28 -7.93 4.03
CA ASP A 320 6.48 -7.29 5.34
C ASP A 320 7.89 -7.49 5.91
N PHE A 321 8.66 -8.44 5.39
CA PHE A 321 10.02 -8.70 5.83
C PHE A 321 11.06 -8.40 4.74
N LYS A 322 10.61 -8.00 3.55
CA LYS A 322 11.48 -7.65 2.42
C LYS A 322 12.20 -6.33 2.66
N LEU A 323 13.43 -6.42 3.17
CA LEU A 323 14.35 -5.31 3.30
C LEU A 323 15.53 -5.50 2.34
N ARG A 324 15.89 -4.42 1.62
CA ARG A 324 17.14 -4.41 0.85
C ARG A 324 18.35 -4.43 1.81
N PRO A 325 19.48 -5.05 1.44
CA PRO A 325 20.64 -5.18 2.31
C PRO A 325 21.12 -3.84 2.91
N GLU A 326 21.07 -2.75 2.15
CA GLU A 326 21.51 -1.42 2.57
C GLU A 326 20.63 -0.86 3.70
N ARG A 327 19.38 -1.32 3.78
CA ARG A 327 18.40 -0.92 4.81
C ARG A 327 18.38 -1.87 6.01
N ALA A 328 19.27 -2.86 6.08
CA ALA A 328 19.28 -3.85 7.16
C ALA A 328 19.37 -3.23 8.57
N ARG A 329 20.03 -2.08 8.74
CA ARG A 329 20.08 -1.33 10.02
C ARG A 329 18.69 -0.86 10.48
N SER A 330 17.81 -0.52 9.54
CA SER A 330 16.44 -0.08 9.84
C SER A 330 15.55 -1.20 10.39
N ALA A 331 15.95 -2.46 10.24
CA ALA A 331 15.17 -3.61 10.71
C ALA A 331 14.85 -3.54 12.21
N ARG A 332 15.79 -3.07 13.04
CA ARG A 332 15.61 -2.90 14.50
C ARG A 332 14.44 -1.97 14.84
N ARG A 333 14.11 -1.04 13.95
CA ARG A 333 12.98 -0.11 14.10
C ARG A 333 11.71 -0.61 13.41
N LEU A 334 11.85 -1.15 12.20
CA LEU A 334 10.71 -1.43 11.31
C LEU A 334 10.02 -2.77 11.58
N LEU A 335 10.78 -3.80 11.96
CA LEU A 335 10.25 -5.16 12.04
C LEU A 335 9.63 -5.54 13.41
N PRO A 336 10.08 -5.02 14.57
CA PRO A 336 9.46 -5.39 15.85
C PRO A 336 7.95 -5.15 15.92
N PRO A 337 7.39 -4.03 15.42
CA PRO A 337 5.93 -3.86 15.38
C PRO A 337 5.24 -4.95 14.55
N ARG A 338 5.81 -5.31 13.38
CA ARG A 338 5.28 -6.37 12.50
C ARG A 338 5.32 -7.73 13.17
N ILE A 339 6.45 -8.06 13.80
CA ILE A 339 6.64 -9.28 14.59
C ILE A 339 5.61 -9.38 15.71
N ARG A 340 5.38 -8.28 16.45
CA ARG A 340 4.38 -8.28 17.53
C ARG A 340 2.96 -8.53 17.01
N VAL A 341 2.59 -7.93 15.88
CA VAL A 341 1.29 -8.20 15.24
C VAL A 341 1.19 -9.67 14.85
N ARG A 342 2.22 -10.26 14.24
CA ARG A 342 2.21 -11.69 13.90
C ARG A 342 2.10 -12.58 15.15
N ASN A 343 2.84 -12.21 16.20
CA ASN A 343 2.82 -12.90 17.49
C ASN A 343 1.46 -12.86 18.20
N SER A 344 0.63 -11.84 17.94
CA SER A 344 -0.71 -11.74 18.54
C SER A 344 -1.80 -12.46 17.75
N ILE A 345 -1.59 -12.71 16.45
CA ILE A 345 -2.62 -13.31 15.58
C ILE A 345 -2.35 -14.77 15.20
N HIS A 346 -1.10 -15.24 15.26
CA HIS A 346 -0.74 -16.60 14.85
C HIS A 346 -0.11 -17.40 15.99
N GLU A 347 -0.47 -18.68 16.09
CA GLU A 347 0.25 -19.64 16.95
C GLU A 347 1.57 -20.09 16.32
N TYR A 348 1.57 -20.31 15.00
CA TYR A 348 2.73 -20.74 14.23
C TYR A 348 2.86 -19.85 13.00
N TRP A 349 3.95 -19.09 12.91
CA TRP A 349 4.19 -18.24 11.76
C TRP A 349 5.67 -18.13 11.46
N GLY A 350 5.98 -17.72 10.24
CA GLY A 350 7.34 -17.55 9.79
C GLY A 350 7.42 -16.66 8.57
N TRP A 351 8.63 -16.49 8.07
CA TRP A 351 8.84 -15.84 6.80
C TRP A 351 10.09 -16.39 6.12
N LYS A 352 10.10 -16.23 4.80
CA LYS A 352 11.27 -16.43 3.95
C LYS A 352 11.52 -15.13 3.21
N VAL A 353 12.73 -14.62 3.31
CA VAL A 353 13.30 -13.69 2.32
C VAL A 353 14.80 -13.97 2.26
N PRO A 354 15.42 -14.14 1.08
CA PRO A 354 16.85 -14.44 0.98
C PRO A 354 17.73 -13.41 1.72
N ASN A 355 17.30 -12.16 1.72
CA ASN A 355 17.99 -11.06 2.39
C ASN A 355 17.78 -11.03 3.92
N ALA A 356 17.04 -11.97 4.50
CA ALA A 356 16.83 -12.04 5.95
C ALA A 356 18.15 -12.14 6.71
N ILE A 357 19.14 -12.83 6.12
CA ILE A 357 20.46 -13.02 6.71
C ILE A 357 21.15 -11.70 7.08
N TYR A 358 20.88 -10.61 6.36
CA TYR A 358 21.49 -9.31 6.61
C TYR A 358 20.96 -8.62 7.87
N TYR A 359 19.76 -8.97 8.34
CA TYR A 359 19.11 -8.28 9.46
C TYR A 359 18.63 -9.19 10.60
N ILE A 360 18.54 -10.51 10.39
CA ILE A 360 17.94 -11.45 11.35
C ILE A 360 18.54 -11.35 12.76
N GLY A 361 19.86 -11.23 12.87
CA GLY A 361 20.54 -11.07 14.16
C GLY A 361 20.07 -9.86 14.98
N ARG A 362 19.55 -8.80 14.32
CA ARG A 362 19.06 -7.57 14.98
C ARG A 362 17.66 -7.70 15.55
N ILE A 363 16.89 -8.68 15.08
CA ILE A 363 15.48 -8.85 15.46
C ILE A 363 15.21 -10.14 16.26
N ARG A 364 16.22 -11.03 16.40
CA ARG A 364 16.03 -12.36 17.04
C ARG A 364 15.35 -12.30 18.40
N LYS A 365 15.64 -11.27 19.20
CA LYS A 365 15.12 -11.09 20.56
C LYS A 365 13.60 -10.85 20.61
N HIS A 366 12.98 -10.59 19.45
CA HIS A 366 11.54 -10.42 19.32
C HIS A 366 10.82 -11.69 18.86
N LEU A 367 11.57 -12.74 18.49
CA LEU A 367 11.02 -13.99 17.98
C LEU A 367 10.72 -14.92 19.16
N VAL A 368 9.62 -15.67 19.06
CA VAL A 368 9.19 -16.61 20.09
C VAL A 368 9.53 -18.02 19.62
N ASN A 369 10.33 -18.73 20.42
CA ASN A 369 10.83 -20.08 20.13
C ASN A 369 11.25 -20.24 18.65
N PRO A 370 12.22 -19.43 18.18
CA PRO A 370 12.55 -19.39 16.77
C PRO A 370 13.14 -20.72 16.30
N GLN A 371 12.59 -21.25 15.20
CA GLN A 371 13.10 -22.39 14.45
C GLN A 371 13.83 -21.83 13.22
N TYR A 372 15.15 -21.97 13.16
CA TYR A 372 15.96 -21.48 12.05
C TYR A 372 16.22 -22.61 11.07
N LEU A 373 15.67 -22.49 9.86
CA LEU A 373 15.81 -23.49 8.80
C LEU A 373 16.79 -22.95 7.76
N PHE A 374 18.00 -23.51 7.75
CA PHE A 374 19.05 -23.18 6.79
C PHE A 374 18.97 -24.11 5.57
N VAL A 375 18.99 -23.52 4.38
CA VAL A 375 19.06 -24.27 3.12
C VAL A 375 20.38 -23.95 2.43
N TYR A 376 21.19 -24.99 2.28
CA TYR A 376 22.41 -24.95 1.49
C TYR A 376 22.19 -25.60 0.13
N ARG A 377 22.89 -25.07 -0.86
CA ARG A 377 22.95 -25.59 -2.22
C ARG A 377 24.37 -25.38 -2.72
N ASP A 378 24.82 -26.20 -3.65
CA ASP A 378 26.10 -25.97 -4.31
C ASP A 378 26.21 -24.52 -4.86
N PRO A 379 27.29 -23.76 -4.55
CA PRO A 379 27.44 -22.38 -4.99
C PRO A 379 27.43 -22.20 -6.52
N GLU A 380 27.93 -23.17 -7.28
CA GLU A 380 27.87 -23.11 -8.75
C GLU A 380 26.44 -23.32 -9.25
N ALA A 381 25.70 -24.26 -8.67
CA ALA A 381 24.28 -24.45 -8.96
C ALA A 381 23.45 -23.20 -8.60
N VAL A 382 23.76 -22.51 -7.50
CA VAL A 382 23.16 -21.21 -7.15
C VAL A 382 23.49 -20.15 -8.18
N ALA A 383 24.76 -20.01 -8.55
CA ALA A 383 25.22 -19.01 -9.51
C ALA A 383 24.59 -19.21 -10.90
N ARG A 384 24.54 -20.44 -11.40
CA ARG A 384 23.87 -20.81 -12.66
C ARG A 384 22.36 -20.53 -12.62
N SER A 385 21.72 -20.87 -11.50
CA SER A 385 20.30 -20.60 -11.31
C SER A 385 20.01 -19.09 -11.32
N SER A 386 20.84 -18.28 -10.66
CA SER A 386 20.72 -16.82 -10.71
C SER A 386 20.92 -16.28 -12.12
N ALA A 387 21.94 -16.74 -12.87
CA ALA A 387 22.16 -16.32 -14.25
C ALA A 387 20.92 -16.54 -15.12
N ARG A 388 20.35 -17.76 -15.06
CA ARG A 388 19.15 -18.13 -15.81
C ARG A 388 17.94 -17.28 -15.44
N HIS A 389 17.71 -17.06 -14.14
CA HIS A 389 16.51 -16.36 -13.67
C HIS A 389 16.57 -14.84 -13.83
N ASP A 390 17.76 -14.27 -13.85
CA ASP A 390 17.96 -12.83 -13.94
C ASP A 390 18.32 -12.39 -15.38
N GLY A 391 18.30 -13.33 -16.35
CA GLY A 391 18.59 -13.06 -17.76
C GLY A 391 20.04 -12.67 -18.02
N ILE A 392 20.97 -13.10 -17.17
CA ILE A 392 22.39 -12.72 -17.20
C ILE A 392 23.18 -13.77 -17.97
N ASN A 393 24.02 -13.35 -18.93
CA ASN A 393 24.95 -14.25 -19.61
C ASN A 393 25.90 -14.92 -18.60
N TRP A 394 25.85 -16.25 -18.55
CA TRP A 394 26.62 -17.06 -17.61
C TRP A 394 28.12 -16.90 -17.78
N ASP A 395 28.64 -17.10 -19.00
CA ASP A 395 30.08 -17.14 -19.25
C ASP A 395 30.74 -15.80 -18.92
N ALA A 396 30.10 -14.69 -19.29
CA ALA A 396 30.59 -13.34 -19.00
C ALA A 396 30.53 -12.96 -17.52
N ASN A 397 29.69 -13.62 -16.70
CA ASN A 397 29.43 -13.22 -15.31
C ASN A 397 29.71 -14.31 -14.28
N ARG A 398 30.25 -15.47 -14.70
CA ARG A 398 30.43 -16.67 -13.87
C ARG A 398 31.15 -16.35 -12.57
N GLU A 399 32.29 -15.68 -12.63
CA GLU A 399 33.07 -15.38 -11.44
C GLU A 399 32.32 -14.47 -10.46
N ARG A 400 31.65 -13.43 -10.97
CA ARG A 400 30.87 -12.51 -10.13
C ARG A 400 29.76 -13.25 -9.40
N LEU A 401 28.99 -14.05 -10.12
CA LEU A 401 27.86 -14.81 -9.57
C LEU A 401 28.32 -15.87 -8.57
N LEU A 402 29.44 -16.54 -8.83
CA LEU A 402 30.07 -17.47 -7.88
C LEU A 402 30.55 -16.75 -6.62
N ARG A 403 31.20 -15.59 -6.76
CA ARG A 403 31.62 -14.75 -5.61
C ARG A 403 30.41 -14.34 -4.78
N ASP A 404 29.31 -13.94 -5.41
CA ASP A 404 28.08 -13.55 -4.71
C ASP A 404 27.44 -14.73 -3.95
N ALA A 405 27.37 -15.91 -4.59
CA ALA A 405 26.86 -17.12 -3.96
C ALA A 405 27.72 -17.55 -2.76
N LYS A 406 29.06 -17.53 -2.90
CA LYS A 406 30.00 -17.84 -1.82
C LYS A 406 29.88 -16.85 -0.65
N ARG A 407 29.85 -15.54 -0.94
CA ARG A 407 29.70 -14.49 0.08
C ARG A 407 28.39 -14.65 0.87
N HIS A 408 27.30 -15.02 0.20
CA HIS A 408 26.02 -15.24 0.89
C HIS A 408 26.07 -16.51 1.76
N ARG A 409 26.70 -17.58 1.27
CA ARG A 409 26.95 -18.81 2.03
C ARG A 409 27.78 -18.56 3.29
N GLU A 410 28.85 -17.78 3.19
CA GLU A 410 29.70 -17.42 4.34
C GLU A 410 28.90 -16.69 5.43
N LYS A 411 27.99 -15.79 5.04
CA LYS A 411 27.09 -15.10 5.99
C LYS A 411 26.10 -16.04 6.67
N LEU A 412 25.56 -17.01 5.92
CA LEU A 412 24.70 -18.05 6.50
C LEU A 412 25.47 -18.88 7.52
N GLN A 413 26.65 -19.38 7.17
CA GLN A 413 27.50 -20.18 8.05
C GLN A 413 27.96 -19.39 9.28
N ALA A 414 28.28 -18.10 9.13
CA ALA A 414 28.61 -17.22 10.25
C ALA A 414 27.42 -17.06 11.22
N PHE A 415 26.20 -16.90 10.70
CA PHE A 415 25.02 -16.79 11.54
C PHE A 415 24.61 -18.12 12.18
N GLU A 416 24.72 -19.23 11.45
CA GLU A 416 24.52 -20.58 11.98
C GLU A 416 25.46 -20.86 13.17
N ARG A 417 26.77 -20.62 13.00
CA ARG A 417 27.74 -20.74 14.09
C ARG A 417 27.43 -19.83 15.28
N LEU A 418 26.91 -18.63 15.02
CA LEU A 418 26.51 -17.69 16.07
C LEU A 418 25.31 -18.19 16.89
N LEU A 419 24.39 -18.94 16.28
CA LEU A 419 23.28 -19.57 17.01
C LEU A 419 23.78 -20.71 17.92
N GLY A 420 24.86 -21.39 17.51
CA GLY A 420 25.49 -22.47 18.26
C GLY A 420 24.54 -23.63 18.55
N HIS A 421 24.89 -24.48 19.51
CA HIS A 421 24.09 -25.64 19.92
C HIS A 421 22.81 -25.27 20.71
N ASN A 422 22.68 -24.01 21.15
CA ASN A 422 21.54 -23.55 21.96
C ASN A 422 20.38 -23.00 21.12
N GLY A 423 20.55 -22.86 19.80
CA GLY A 423 19.48 -22.47 18.89
C GLY A 423 18.75 -23.68 18.31
N ASN A 424 17.44 -23.58 18.08
CA ASN A 424 16.72 -24.58 17.29
C ASN A 424 17.09 -24.40 15.80
N VAL A 425 18.21 -25.01 15.42
CA VAL A 425 18.83 -24.89 14.10
C VAL A 425 18.60 -26.19 13.32
N HIS A 426 18.04 -26.04 12.12
CA HIS A 426 17.74 -27.15 11.22
C HIS A 426 18.41 -26.89 9.88
N VAL A 427 19.29 -27.79 9.45
CA VAL A 427 20.12 -27.61 8.25
C VAL A 427 19.70 -28.61 7.19
N PHE A 428 19.40 -28.12 6.00
CA PHE A 428 19.02 -28.90 4.84
C PHE A 428 19.95 -28.61 3.66
N ARG A 429 20.21 -29.62 2.84
CA ARG A 429 20.82 -29.44 1.52
C ARG A 429 19.76 -29.65 0.46
N HIS A 430 19.72 -28.76 -0.52
CA HIS A 430 18.74 -28.81 -1.59
C HIS A 430 18.80 -30.14 -2.35
N GLU A 431 20.01 -30.63 -2.59
CA GLU A 431 20.25 -31.90 -3.30
C GLU A 431 19.71 -33.10 -2.52
N ASP A 432 19.92 -33.14 -1.19
CA ASP A 432 19.45 -34.22 -0.33
C ASP A 432 17.92 -34.29 -0.29
N ILE A 433 17.22 -33.15 -0.31
CA ILE A 433 15.74 -33.11 -0.30
C ILE A 433 15.18 -33.78 -1.57
N HIS A 434 15.82 -33.59 -2.73
CA HIS A 434 15.38 -34.23 -3.97
C HIS A 434 15.84 -35.68 -4.08
N GLY A 435 16.98 -36.03 -3.46
CA GLY A 435 17.48 -37.40 -3.40
C GLY A 435 16.64 -38.30 -2.48
N ASP A 436 16.15 -37.77 -1.36
CA ASP A 436 15.27 -38.47 -0.43
C ASP A 436 14.19 -37.53 0.15
N PRO A 437 13.08 -37.33 -0.59
CA PRO A 437 11.97 -36.51 -0.14
C PRO A 437 11.32 -37.02 1.15
N GLU A 438 11.32 -38.32 1.41
CA GLU A 438 10.66 -38.90 2.59
C GLU A 438 11.42 -38.57 3.88
N ALA A 439 12.75 -38.72 3.86
CA ALA A 439 13.58 -38.31 4.99
C ALA A 439 13.45 -36.81 5.30
N PHE A 440 13.30 -35.96 4.26
CA PHE A 440 12.99 -34.55 4.44
C PHE A 440 11.63 -34.33 5.12
N ILE A 441 10.59 -35.05 4.69
CA ILE A 441 9.24 -34.93 5.26
C ILE A 441 9.24 -35.37 6.73
N ASP A 442 9.90 -36.48 7.07
CA ASP A 442 10.02 -36.97 8.45
C ASP A 442 10.61 -35.90 9.36
N ARG A 443 11.76 -35.35 8.95
CA ARG A 443 12.43 -34.29 9.69
C ARG A 443 11.59 -33.02 9.76
N LEU A 444 10.87 -32.67 8.70
CA LEU A 444 9.95 -31.52 8.72
C LEU A 444 8.85 -31.72 9.75
N PHE A 445 8.30 -32.94 9.89
CA PHE A 445 7.22 -33.25 10.84
C PHE A 445 7.68 -33.09 12.29
N GLU A 446 8.89 -33.53 12.60
CA GLU A 446 9.53 -33.31 13.89
C GLU A 446 9.63 -31.82 14.22
N ILE A 447 10.08 -31.00 13.25
CA ILE A 447 10.25 -29.56 13.41
C ILE A 447 8.91 -28.86 13.67
N VAL A 448 7.87 -29.20 12.91
CA VAL A 448 6.55 -28.54 12.96
C VAL A 448 5.62 -29.09 14.05
N SER A 449 6.00 -30.17 14.74
CA SER A 449 5.26 -30.73 15.87
C SER A 449 4.80 -29.66 16.86
N PRO A 450 3.55 -29.68 17.38
CA PRO A 450 2.57 -30.78 17.30
C PRO A 450 1.64 -30.73 16.08
N LEU A 451 1.94 -29.91 15.06
CA LEU A 451 1.14 -29.91 13.83
C LEU A 451 1.21 -31.31 13.19
N LYS A 452 0.06 -31.78 12.69
CA LYS A 452 -0.09 -33.09 12.03
C LYS A 452 -0.43 -32.89 10.55
N PRO A 453 0.52 -32.40 9.74
CA PRO A 453 0.25 -32.08 8.36
C PRO A 453 0.12 -33.34 7.49
N SER A 454 -0.53 -33.18 6.34
CA SER A 454 -0.71 -34.26 5.37
C SER A 454 0.60 -34.58 4.66
N ARG A 455 1.12 -35.80 4.87
CA ARG A 455 2.32 -36.30 4.16
C ARG A 455 2.11 -36.28 2.65
N ALA A 456 0.93 -36.69 2.19
CA ALA A 456 0.60 -36.72 0.76
C ALA A 456 0.66 -35.32 0.13
N ASP A 457 0.17 -34.29 0.82
CA ASP A 457 0.19 -32.92 0.31
C ASP A 457 1.61 -32.36 0.19
N ILE A 458 2.44 -32.64 1.19
CA ILE A 458 3.83 -32.17 1.20
C ILE A 458 4.65 -32.93 0.14
N ARG A 459 4.48 -34.25 0.02
CA ARG A 459 5.08 -35.06 -1.05
C ARG A 459 4.69 -34.54 -2.43
N ARG A 460 3.39 -34.27 -2.64
CA ARG A 460 2.89 -33.70 -3.88
C ARG A 460 3.51 -32.33 -4.18
N PHE A 461 3.72 -31.50 -3.16
CA PHE A 461 4.38 -30.21 -3.31
C PHE A 461 5.87 -30.34 -3.68
N ILE A 462 6.61 -31.25 -3.02
CA ILE A 462 8.05 -31.45 -3.26
C ILE A 462 8.32 -32.08 -4.63
N ASN A 463 7.54 -33.11 -5.00
CA ASN A 463 7.78 -33.93 -6.19
C ASN A 463 7.14 -33.37 -7.47
N ARG A 464 6.50 -32.20 -7.42
CA ARG A 464 5.89 -31.57 -8.61
C ARG A 464 7.00 -31.20 -9.61
N GLU A 465 7.01 -31.85 -10.79
CA GLU A 465 7.86 -31.43 -11.90
C GLU A 465 7.49 -30.02 -12.37
N GLY A 466 8.52 -29.17 -12.56
CA GLY A 466 8.38 -27.86 -13.19
C GLY A 466 8.13 -26.68 -12.25
N GLY A 467 9.23 -26.10 -11.73
CA GLY A 467 9.36 -24.67 -11.44
C GLY A 467 8.40 -24.00 -10.42
N TYR A 468 8.62 -22.71 -10.20
CA TYR A 468 7.81 -21.88 -9.30
C TYR A 468 6.39 -21.69 -9.87
N ARG A 469 5.38 -22.43 -9.38
CA ARG A 469 3.97 -22.04 -9.58
C ARG A 469 3.47 -21.25 -8.36
N ALA A 470 2.56 -20.30 -8.59
CA ALA A 470 1.80 -19.71 -7.50
C ALA A 470 1.08 -20.85 -6.76
N PRO A 471 1.05 -20.85 -5.41
CA PRO A 471 0.27 -21.86 -4.71
C PRO A 471 -1.16 -21.77 -5.23
N GLU A 472 -1.72 -22.91 -5.66
CA GLU A 472 -3.17 -23.11 -5.62
C GLU A 472 -3.55 -22.69 -4.21
N THR A 473 -4.20 -21.54 -4.08
CA THR A 473 -4.53 -20.99 -2.78
C THR A 473 -5.41 -22.02 -2.11
N LEU A 474 -4.83 -22.85 -1.24
CA LEU A 474 -5.63 -23.58 -0.27
C LEU A 474 -6.49 -22.49 0.37
N PRO A 475 -7.83 -22.55 0.23
CA PRO A 475 -8.70 -21.62 0.91
C PRO A 475 -8.30 -21.78 2.36
N PHE A 476 -7.69 -20.73 2.91
CA PHE A 476 -7.10 -20.81 4.21
C PHE A 476 -8.27 -21.00 5.16
N VAL A 477 -8.42 -22.24 5.61
CA VAL A 477 -9.47 -22.63 6.54
C VAL A 477 -9.30 -21.75 7.77
N ASP A 478 -10.38 -21.04 8.00
CA ASP A 478 -10.59 -20.03 9.01
C ASP A 478 -10.33 -20.64 10.40
N TYR A 479 -9.12 -20.45 10.95
CA TYR A 479 -8.97 -20.56 12.40
C TYR A 479 -9.45 -19.23 12.98
N GLN A 480 -10.77 -19.17 13.17
CA GLN A 480 -11.50 -18.11 13.82
C GLN A 480 -10.79 -17.69 15.11
N ALA A 481 -10.09 -16.56 15.04
CA ALA A 481 -10.00 -15.67 16.17
C ALA A 481 -10.76 -14.43 15.78
N ALA A 482 -12.05 -14.45 16.09
CA ALA A 482 -12.81 -13.24 16.30
C ALA A 482 -11.93 -12.20 17.02
N PRO A 483 -11.81 -10.96 16.52
CA PRO A 483 -11.28 -9.89 17.36
C PRO A 483 -12.10 -9.87 18.66
N PRO A 484 -11.48 -9.66 19.83
CA PRO A 484 -12.19 -9.72 21.10
C PRO A 484 -13.41 -8.78 21.06
N PRO A 485 -14.59 -9.19 21.57
CA PRO A 485 -15.86 -8.47 21.43
C PRO A 485 -15.77 -6.96 21.75
N ARG A 486 -14.95 -6.61 22.76
CA ARG A 486 -14.68 -5.24 23.20
C ARG A 486 -14.11 -4.31 22.11
N LEU A 487 -13.46 -4.85 21.08
CA LEU A 487 -12.88 -4.08 19.96
C LEU A 487 -13.95 -3.68 18.94
N LEU A 488 -14.87 -4.61 18.64
CA LEU A 488 -16.03 -4.40 17.77
C LEU A 488 -17.02 -3.43 18.41
N ASP A 489 -17.23 -3.52 19.73
CA ASP A 489 -18.13 -2.61 20.46
C ASP A 489 -17.62 -1.16 20.49
N ARG A 490 -16.30 -0.98 20.58
CA ARG A 490 -15.65 0.35 20.51
C ARG A 490 -15.70 0.94 19.10
N ALA A 491 -15.46 0.14 18.07
CA ALA A 491 -15.55 0.59 16.67
C ALA A 491 -16.99 0.98 16.29
N ARG A 492 -17.99 0.13 16.66
CA ARG A 492 -19.41 0.39 16.43
C ARG A 492 -19.92 1.62 17.18
N SER A 493 -19.51 1.80 18.43
CA SER A 493 -19.87 3.00 19.22
C SER A 493 -19.28 4.28 18.63
N ARG A 494 -18.06 4.22 18.07
CA ARG A 494 -17.42 5.36 17.39
C ARG A 494 -18.07 5.68 16.04
N LEU A 495 -18.40 4.68 15.23
CA LEU A 495 -19.15 4.86 13.99
C LEU A 495 -20.53 5.50 14.24
N ARG A 496 -21.22 5.10 15.32
CA ARG A 496 -22.47 5.74 15.76
C ARG A 496 -22.28 7.18 16.23
N ALA A 497 -21.19 7.49 16.94
CA ALA A 497 -20.87 8.85 17.38
C ALA A 497 -20.55 9.78 16.20
N ILE A 498 -19.80 9.29 15.20
CA ILE A 498 -19.49 10.03 13.96
C ILE A 498 -20.76 10.27 13.13
N ARG A 499 -21.70 9.32 13.10
CA ARG A 499 -23.00 9.50 12.45
C ARG A 499 -23.94 10.45 13.22
N LYS A 500 -23.88 10.47 14.56
CA LYS A 500 -24.71 11.37 15.38
C LYS A 500 -24.21 12.82 15.40
N SER A 501 -22.92 13.07 15.22
CA SER A 501 -22.38 14.43 15.08
C SER A 501 -22.67 15.08 13.72
N ARG A 502 -23.45 14.43 12.83
CA ARG A 502 -23.88 14.93 11.52
C ARG A 502 -25.28 15.58 11.51
N TRP A 503 -25.97 15.60 12.65
CA TRP A 503 -27.30 16.21 12.79
C TRP A 503 -27.32 17.33 13.85
N ARG A 504 -26.17 17.97 14.08
CA ARG A 504 -26.05 19.19 14.89
C ARG A 504 -25.05 20.14 14.25
#